data_AF-A0A6B3GFA9-F1
#
_entry.id   AF-A0A6B3GFA9-F1
#
_cell.length_a   1.000
_cell.length_b   1.000
_cell.length_c   1.000
_cell.angle_alpha   90.00
_cell.angle_beta   90.00
_cell.angle_gamma   90.00
#
_symmetry.space_group_name_H-M   'P 1'
#
loop_
_entity.id
_entity.type
_entity.pdbx_description
1 polymer ?
#
loop_
_entity_poly.entity_id
_entity_poly.type
_entity_poly.pdbx_seq_one_letter_code
_entity_poly.pdbx_strand_id
1 'polypeptide(L)'
;LQVTPARFADVWNAAQAITGVQIALGANAPFLFGKELWRESRPPLFQQATDVRPPELANQGVRPRTWFGERWIGSAHELFEENLRYFPPLLPICDDEDPLEVLDAGGVPELGELVLHNGT
;
A
#
# COMPACT_ATOMS: atom_id res chain seq x y z
N LEU A 1 9.17 -10.98 -2.15
CA LEU A 1 9.21 -12.45 -2.34
C LEU A 1 8.48 -12.75 -3.64
N GLN A 2 9.09 -13.45 -4.60
CA GLN A 2 8.35 -13.89 -5.79
C GLN A 2 7.51 -15.13 -5.44
N VAL A 3 6.25 -15.14 -5.87
CA VAL A 3 5.29 -16.22 -5.59
C VAL A 3 4.46 -16.52 -6.83
N THR A 4 3.92 -17.74 -6.89
CA THR A 4 2.92 -18.08 -7.92
C THR A 4 1.57 -17.44 -7.56
N PRO A 5 0.72 -17.11 -8.56
CA PRO A 5 -0.58 -16.49 -8.31
C PRO A 5 -1.44 -17.28 -7.31
N ALA A 6 -1.47 -18.61 -7.43
CA ALA A 6 -2.24 -19.50 -6.57
C ALA A 6 -1.81 -19.46 -5.09
N ARG A 7 -0.59 -19.00 -4.78
CA ARG A 7 -0.05 -18.92 -3.41
C ARG A 7 -0.05 -17.49 -2.86
N PHE A 8 -0.43 -16.51 -3.67
CA PHE A 8 -0.26 -15.10 -3.31
C PHE A 8 -0.97 -14.74 -2.01
N ALA A 9 -2.26 -15.09 -1.91
CA ALA A 9 -3.08 -14.75 -0.76
C ALA A 9 -2.53 -15.34 0.55
N ASP A 10 -2.22 -16.64 0.57
CA ASP A 10 -1.66 -17.31 1.74
C ASP A 10 -0.35 -16.67 2.19
N VAL A 11 0.53 -16.36 1.24
CA VAL A 11 1.83 -15.73 1.54
C VAL A 11 1.65 -14.30 2.05
N TRP A 12 0.79 -13.51 1.41
CA TRP A 12 0.51 -12.14 1.83
C TRP A 12 -0.07 -12.10 3.25
N ASN A 13 -1.11 -12.91 3.50
CA ASN A 13 -1.76 -12.99 4.80
C ASN A 13 -0.78 -13.46 5.89
N ALA A 14 0.07 -14.47 5.58
CA ALA A 14 1.11 -14.91 6.50
C ALA A 14 2.16 -13.81 6.77
N ALA A 15 2.60 -13.08 5.73
CA ALA A 15 3.54 -11.98 5.88
C ALA A 15 2.98 -10.87 6.79
N GLN A 16 1.73 -10.46 6.58
CA GLN A 16 1.03 -9.50 7.45
C GLN A 16 0.99 -10.02 8.90
N ALA A 17 0.62 -11.29 9.12
CA ALA A 17 0.52 -11.88 10.46
C ALA A 17 1.85 -11.87 11.24
N ILE A 18 2.99 -12.07 10.56
CA ILE A 18 4.31 -12.11 11.22
C ILE A 18 5.01 -10.75 11.26
N THR A 19 4.50 -9.72 10.58
CA THR A 19 5.19 -8.43 10.41
C THR A 19 5.59 -7.81 11.74
N GLY A 20 4.71 -7.84 12.75
CA GLY A 20 5.02 -7.31 14.09
C GLY A 20 6.20 -8.01 14.76
N VAL A 21 6.26 -9.35 14.68
CA VAL A 21 7.36 -10.15 15.23
C VAL A 21 8.66 -9.85 14.48
N GLN A 22 8.60 -9.77 13.15
CA GLN A 22 9.76 -9.44 12.33
C GLN A 22 10.34 -8.06 12.68
N ILE A 23 9.48 -7.05 12.85
CA ILE A 23 9.88 -5.70 13.26
C ILE A 23 10.49 -5.72 14.67
N ALA A 24 9.87 -6.43 15.61
CA ALA A 24 10.36 -6.49 16.99
C ALA A 24 11.76 -7.12 17.08
N LEU A 25 12.00 -8.21 16.35
CA LEU A 25 13.31 -8.86 16.29
C LEU A 25 14.37 -7.99 15.59
N GLY A 26 13.96 -7.23 14.56
CA GLY A 26 14.83 -6.34 13.78
C GLY A 26 14.97 -4.92 14.33
N ALA A 27 14.38 -4.62 15.49
CA ALA A 27 14.32 -3.27 16.06
C ALA A 27 15.72 -2.66 16.23
N ASN A 28 16.01 -1.59 15.49
CA ASN A 28 17.36 -1.00 15.47
C ASN A 28 17.39 0.52 15.25
N ALA A 29 16.26 1.21 15.48
CA ALA A 29 16.16 2.66 15.35
C ALA A 29 15.74 3.33 16.68
N PRO A 30 16.60 3.29 17.73
CA PRO A 30 16.25 3.78 19.06
C PRO A 30 16.16 5.30 19.20
N PHE A 31 16.76 6.05 18.28
CA PHE A 31 16.90 7.49 18.37
C PHE A 31 16.04 8.24 17.36
N LEU A 32 15.35 9.29 17.82
CA LEU A 32 14.65 10.27 16.99
C LEU A 32 15.07 11.67 17.44
N PHE A 33 15.47 12.54 16.50
CA PHE A 33 16.01 13.88 16.79
C PHE A 33 17.13 13.91 17.85
N GLY A 34 17.98 12.88 17.86
CA GLY A 34 19.09 12.75 18.81
C GLY A 34 18.69 12.34 20.23
N LYS A 35 17.44 11.92 20.46
CA LYS A 35 16.93 11.43 21.75
C LYS A 35 16.59 9.94 21.66
N GLU A 36 17.00 9.16 22.66
CA GLU A 36 16.59 7.75 22.79
C GLU A 36 15.13 7.71 23.25
N LEU A 37 14.24 7.10 22.46
CA LEU A 37 12.80 7.04 22.75
C LEU A 37 12.25 5.62 22.72
N TRP A 38 12.33 4.95 21.57
CA TRP A 38 11.71 3.65 21.33
C TRP A 38 12.61 2.79 20.47
N ARG A 39 12.73 1.49 20.78
CA ARG A 39 13.67 0.56 20.11
C ARG A 39 13.56 0.53 18.58
N GLU A 40 12.39 0.83 18.05
CA GLU A 40 12.13 0.93 16.62
C GLU A 40 11.20 2.10 16.28
N SER A 41 11.77 3.26 15.96
CA SER A 41 11.02 4.50 15.73
C SER A 41 10.49 4.67 14.30
N ARG A 42 10.90 3.86 13.33
CA ARG A 42 10.51 4.05 11.92
C ARG A 42 9.01 3.86 11.66
N PRO A 43 8.32 2.82 12.16
CA PRO A 43 6.88 2.67 11.91
C PRO A 43 6.03 3.86 12.38
N PRO A 44 6.13 4.35 13.64
CA PRO A 44 5.34 5.50 14.05
C PRO A 44 5.74 6.79 13.32
N LEU A 45 7.04 6.98 13.01
CA LEU A 45 7.48 8.14 12.23
C LEU A 45 6.90 8.11 10.81
N PHE A 46 6.95 6.96 10.13
CA PHE A 46 6.42 6.80 8.79
C PHE A 46 4.91 7.03 8.76
N GLN A 47 4.17 6.41 9.70
CA GLN A 47 2.74 6.61 9.83
C GLN A 47 2.38 8.09 10.00
N GLN A 48 3.10 8.84 10.84
CA GLN A 48 2.87 10.27 11.02
C GLN A 48 3.25 11.10 9.78
N ALA A 49 4.31 10.71 9.06
CA ALA A 49 4.79 11.44 7.90
C ALA A 49 3.90 11.27 6.66
N THR A 50 3.21 10.14 6.52
CA THR A 50 2.37 9.82 5.35
C THR A 50 0.88 10.04 5.59
N ASP A 51 0.46 10.22 6.85
CA ASP A 51 -0.94 10.47 7.16
C ASP A 51 -1.31 11.94 6.96
N VAL A 52 -1.84 12.23 5.77
CA VAL A 52 -2.28 13.59 5.38
C VAL A 52 -3.72 13.90 5.81
N ARG A 53 -4.40 12.98 6.53
CA ARG A 53 -5.79 13.19 6.96
C ARG A 53 -5.81 14.24 8.09
N PRO A 54 -6.73 15.22 8.05
CA PRO A 54 -6.99 16.07 9.20
C PRO A 54 -7.62 15.26 10.35
N PRO A 55 -7.49 15.70 11.61
CA PRO A 55 -7.98 14.96 12.78
C PRO A 55 -9.45 14.57 12.70
N GLU A 56 -10.28 15.42 12.10
CA GLU A 56 -11.72 15.17 11.91
C GLU A 56 -11.97 13.94 11.04
N LEU A 57 -11.24 13.80 9.92
CA LEU A 57 -11.37 12.65 9.02
C LEU A 57 -10.79 11.39 9.65
N ALA A 58 -9.67 11.50 10.38
CA ALA A 58 -9.12 10.38 11.13
C ALA A 58 -10.11 9.86 12.19
N ASN A 59 -10.75 10.77 12.94
CA ASN A 59 -11.77 10.45 13.95
C ASN A 59 -13.05 9.83 13.36
N GLN A 60 -13.37 10.14 12.10
CA GLN A 60 -14.48 9.55 11.36
C GLN A 60 -14.14 8.16 10.77
N GLY A 61 -12.91 7.68 10.94
CA GLY A 61 -12.49 6.38 10.43
C GLY A 61 -12.23 6.36 8.92
N VAL A 62 -12.00 7.52 8.29
CA VAL A 62 -11.51 7.55 6.89
C VAL A 62 -10.22 6.73 6.83
N ARG A 63 -10.01 5.92 5.80
CA ARG A 63 -8.87 5.00 5.74
C ARG A 63 -7.54 5.76 5.64
N PRO A 64 -6.50 5.39 6.41
CA PRO A 64 -5.15 5.89 6.17
C PRO A 64 -4.61 5.30 4.87
N ARG A 65 -3.72 6.03 4.19
CA ARG A 65 -2.98 5.47 3.03
C ARG A 65 -2.02 4.36 3.44
N THR A 66 -1.50 4.44 4.67
CA THR A 66 -0.58 3.43 5.22
C THR A 66 -1.29 2.62 6.31
N TRP A 67 -1.66 1.40 6.00
CA TRP A 67 -2.46 0.55 6.88
C TRP A 67 -2.29 -0.93 6.56
N PHE A 68 -2.83 -1.80 7.42
CA PHE A 68 -2.73 -3.26 7.26
C PHE A 68 -3.93 -3.90 6.52
N GLY A 69 -4.86 -3.07 6.01
CA GLY A 69 -6.12 -3.52 5.44
C GLY A 69 -7.20 -3.82 6.50
N GLU A 70 -8.40 -4.14 6.04
CA GLU A 70 -9.56 -4.47 6.91
C GLU A 70 -9.83 -5.96 7.06
N ARG A 71 -9.20 -6.79 6.23
CA ARG A 71 -9.51 -8.22 6.12
C ARG A 71 -8.36 -8.98 5.46
N TRP A 72 -8.37 -10.30 5.62
CA TRP A 72 -7.56 -11.19 4.80
C TRP A 72 -8.05 -11.15 3.35
N ILE A 73 -7.11 -11.33 2.42
CA ILE A 73 -7.41 -11.38 0.99
C ILE A 73 -7.52 -12.82 0.50
N GLY A 74 -8.30 -13.04 -0.55
CA GLY A 74 -8.33 -14.29 -1.31
C GLY A 74 -7.49 -14.25 -2.60
N SER A 75 -7.12 -13.06 -3.07
CA SER A 75 -6.32 -12.88 -4.30
C SER A 75 -5.56 -11.55 -4.32
N ALA A 76 -4.55 -11.45 -5.19
CA ALA A 76 -3.85 -10.19 -5.44
C ALA A 76 -4.77 -9.10 -6.04
N HIS A 77 -5.80 -9.51 -6.79
CA HIS A 77 -6.73 -8.60 -7.42
C HIS A 77 -7.53 -7.78 -6.40
N GLU A 78 -7.88 -8.38 -5.27
CA GLU A 78 -8.60 -7.67 -4.20
C GLU A 78 -7.81 -6.48 -3.65
N LEU A 79 -6.47 -6.58 -3.57
CA LEU A 79 -5.63 -5.45 -3.16
C LEU A 79 -5.64 -4.34 -4.21
N PHE A 80 -5.66 -4.72 -5.50
CA PHE A 80 -5.74 -3.76 -6.58
C PHE A 80 -7.09 -3.02 -6.60
N GLU A 81 -8.20 -3.75 -6.47
CA GLU A 81 -9.54 -3.17 -6.35
C GLU A 81 -9.66 -2.26 -5.12
N GLU A 82 -9.10 -2.67 -3.98
CA GLU A 82 -9.07 -1.86 -2.75
C GLU A 82 -8.33 -0.54 -2.99
N ASN A 83 -7.16 -0.60 -3.64
CA ASN A 83 -6.36 0.58 -3.93
C ASN A 83 -7.08 1.54 -4.90
N LEU A 84 -7.69 1.02 -5.96
CA LEU A 84 -8.43 1.83 -6.93
C LEU A 84 -9.67 2.47 -6.30
N ARG A 85 -10.35 1.75 -5.40
CA ARG A 85 -11.59 2.23 -4.76
C ARG A 85 -11.34 3.31 -3.72
N TYR A 86 -10.27 3.20 -2.94
CA TYR A 86 -10.08 4.05 -1.77
C TYR A 86 -9.04 5.14 -1.92
N PHE A 87 -8.09 5.00 -2.85
CA PHE A 87 -7.00 5.95 -2.96
C PHE A 87 -6.97 6.60 -4.34
N PRO A 88 -6.93 7.94 -4.42
CA PRO A 88 -6.64 8.60 -5.68
C PRO A 88 -5.16 8.42 -6.06
N PRO A 89 -4.83 8.46 -7.36
CA PRO A 89 -3.45 8.43 -7.84
C PRO A 89 -2.68 9.61 -7.27
N LEU A 90 -1.46 9.37 -6.79
CA LEU A 90 -0.61 10.41 -6.19
C LEU A 90 0.09 11.25 -7.26
N LEU A 91 0.47 10.60 -8.36
CA LEU A 91 1.12 11.21 -9.51
C LEU A 91 0.21 11.02 -10.72
N PRO A 92 -0.26 12.10 -11.38
CA PRO A 92 -0.91 11.96 -12.66
C PRO A 92 0.17 11.59 -13.69
N ILE A 93 0.12 10.36 -14.21
CA ILE A 93 0.77 10.10 -15.51
C ILE A 93 -0.25 10.53 -16.54
N CYS A 94 0.18 11.33 -17.50
CA CYS A 94 -0.56 11.50 -18.74
C CYS A 94 0.22 10.70 -19.79
N ASP A 95 -0.30 9.52 -20.13
CA ASP A 95 0.20 8.77 -21.28
C ASP A 95 -0.53 9.25 -22.54
N ASP A 96 0.10 9.10 -23.71
CA ASP A 96 -0.52 9.39 -25.00
C ASP A 96 -1.45 8.24 -25.44
N GLU A 97 -1.36 7.06 -24.82
CA GLU A 97 -2.26 5.92 -25.03
C GLU A 97 -3.67 6.23 -24.51
N ASP A 98 -4.70 6.09 -25.36
CA ASP A 98 -6.10 5.96 -24.92
C ASP A 98 -6.44 4.46 -24.72
N PRO A 99 -6.62 3.99 -23.46
CA PRO A 99 -6.84 2.57 -23.20
C PRO A 99 -8.15 2.03 -23.79
N LEU A 100 -9.16 2.88 -23.97
CA LEU A 100 -10.45 2.47 -24.53
C LEU A 100 -10.35 2.27 -26.04
N GLU A 101 -9.63 3.16 -26.75
CA GLU A 101 -9.38 2.98 -28.19
C GLU A 101 -8.57 1.70 -28.47
N VAL A 102 -7.54 1.41 -27.65
CA VAL A 102 -6.75 0.17 -27.78
C VAL A 102 -7.63 -1.07 -27.58
N LEU A 103 -8.53 -1.03 -26.59
CA LEU A 103 -9.44 -2.14 -26.32
C LEU A 103 -10.45 -2.34 -27.46
N ASP A 104 -11.03 -1.25 -27.98
CA ASP A 104 -11.97 -1.28 -29.11
C ASP A 104 -11.30 -1.81 -30.39
N ALA A 105 -10.00 -1.60 -30.55
CA ALA A 105 -9.19 -2.18 -31.63
C ALA A 105 -8.81 -3.66 -31.39
N GLY A 106 -9.19 -4.25 -30.26
CA GLY A 106 -8.88 -5.65 -29.89
C GLY A 106 -7.48 -5.85 -29.30
N GLY A 107 -6.80 -4.77 -28.90
CA GLY A 107 -5.52 -4.80 -28.22
C GLY A 107 -5.64 -4.99 -26.70
N VAL A 108 -4.49 -4.95 -26.02
CA VAL A 108 -4.39 -4.92 -24.56
C VAL A 108 -3.64 -3.65 -24.17
N PRO A 109 -4.26 -2.69 -23.48
CA PRO A 109 -3.61 -1.44 -23.09
C PRO A 109 -2.52 -1.68 -22.04
N GLU A 110 -1.51 -0.81 -22.01
CA GLU A 110 -0.40 -0.91 -21.06
C GLU A 110 -0.80 -0.43 -19.65
N LEU A 111 -1.79 0.46 -19.57
CA LEU A 111 -2.37 0.97 -18.31
C LEU A 111 -1.31 1.64 -17.39
N GLY A 112 -0.44 2.47 -17.97
CA GLY A 112 0.69 3.10 -17.26
C GLY A 112 0.29 3.78 -15.94
N GLU A 113 -0.84 4.50 -15.92
CA GLU A 113 -1.38 5.11 -14.70
C GLU A 113 -1.66 4.09 -13.58
N LEU A 114 -2.28 2.96 -13.90
CA LEU A 114 -2.64 1.93 -12.91
C LEU A 114 -1.40 1.17 -12.41
N VAL A 115 -0.36 1.05 -13.23
CA VAL A 115 0.93 0.46 -12.84
C VAL A 115 1.62 1.31 -11.76
N LEU A 116 1.65 2.64 -11.92
CA LEU A 116 2.20 3.51 -10.87
C LEU A 116 1.28 3.66 -9.67
N HIS A 117 -0.05 3.59 -9.84
CA HIS A 117 -1.01 3.73 -8.74
C HIS A 117 -0.71 2.78 -7.58
N ASN A 118 -0.34 1.54 -7.87
CA ASN A 118 0.00 0.53 -6.86
C ASN A 118 1.41 0.73 -6.24
N GLY A 119 2.27 1.50 -6.91
CA GLY A 119 3.63 1.80 -6.46
C GLY A 119 3.78 3.06 -5.60
N THR A 120 2.72 3.86 -5.45
CA THR A 120 2.69 5.16 -4.75
C THR A 120 1.75 5.17 -3.56
#